data_AF-A0A9W4SZA5-F1
#
_entry.id   AF-A0A9W4SZA5-F1
#
_cell.length_a   1.000
_cell.length_b   1.000
_cell.length_c   1.000
_cell.angle_alpha   90.00
_cell.angle_beta   90.00
_cell.angle_gamma   90.00
#
_symmetry.space_group_name_H-M   'P 1'
#
loop_
_entity.id
_entity.type
_entity.pdbx_description
1 polymer ?
#
loop_
_entity_poly.entity_id
_entity_poly.type
_entity_poly.pdbx_seq_one_letter_code
_entity_poly.pdbx_strand_id
1 'polypeptide(L)'
;MLETGQPLHIYDYDQLPSREIVVRKVLKGENMTNLKGQTMKLSDGDLVLSAGEEIINLAGIIGSKTTAVSSKTTNILIESAFFAPAFIKKTRQRLNFSTPASQYFSKSYNLPWGNYALPRVVELIKEFCPPAGESKILGWAKEPTPEKKTILLSHEFIEKKLGVKLSSEKVEEVLQKMRFSFEKR
;
A
#
# COMPACT_ATOMS: atom_id res chain seq x y z
N MET A 1 -7.48 6.30 -1.27
CA MET A 1 -7.68 4.83 -1.34
C MET A 1 -8.77 4.43 -2.33
N LEU A 2 -10.04 4.84 -2.16
CA LEU A 2 -11.10 4.38 -3.09
C LEU A 2 -10.89 4.85 -4.54
N GLU A 3 -10.37 6.07 -4.72
CA GLU A 3 -10.05 6.62 -6.04
C GLU A 3 -8.93 5.84 -6.75
N THR A 4 -7.86 5.48 -6.03
CA THR A 4 -6.61 5.00 -6.64
C THR A 4 -6.33 3.52 -6.38
N GLY A 5 -7.10 2.86 -5.52
CA GLY A 5 -6.81 1.51 -5.02
C GLY A 5 -5.61 1.42 -4.06
N GLN A 6 -4.91 2.53 -3.78
CA GLN A 6 -3.75 2.59 -2.88
C GLN A 6 -4.20 2.98 -1.46
N PRO A 7 -4.07 2.10 -0.46
CA PRO A 7 -4.21 2.51 0.93
C PRO A 7 -3.07 3.46 1.31
N LEU A 8 -3.44 4.49 2.07
CA LEU A 8 -2.54 5.51 2.59
C LEU A 8 -2.72 5.56 4.11
N HIS A 9 -1.67 5.94 4.82
CA HIS A 9 -1.75 6.26 6.24
C HIS A 9 -1.30 7.70 6.48
N ILE A 10 -1.96 8.39 7.41
CA ILE A 10 -1.60 9.75 7.81
C ILE A 10 -1.27 9.72 9.30
N TYR A 11 -0.05 10.12 9.63
CA TYR A 11 0.44 10.29 10.98
C TYR A 11 0.36 11.76 11.38
N ASP A 12 0.09 12.02 12.66
CA ASP A 12 0.44 13.30 13.26
C ASP A 12 1.96 13.38 13.34
N TYR A 13 2.56 14.26 12.53
CA TYR A 13 4.01 14.36 12.43
C TYR A 13 4.61 14.85 13.75
N ASP A 14 3.93 15.72 14.49
CA ASP A 14 4.47 16.29 15.72
C ASP A 14 4.43 15.31 16.89
N GLN A 15 3.59 14.27 16.79
CA GLN A 15 3.53 13.18 17.77
C GLN A 15 4.49 12.02 17.48
N LEU A 16 5.26 12.06 16.38
CA LEU A 16 6.23 11.00 16.09
C LEU A 16 7.40 11.03 17.10
N PRO A 17 7.67 9.92 17.81
CA PRO A 17 8.78 9.84 18.77
C PRO A 17 10.17 10.00 18.13
N SER A 18 10.27 9.69 16.83
CA SER A 18 11.49 9.85 16.03
C SER A 18 11.13 10.30 14.61
N ARG A 19 12.06 11.01 13.96
CA ARG A 19 11.96 11.41 12.55
C ARG A 19 12.37 10.30 11.59
N GLU A 20 12.91 9.21 12.12
CA GLU A 20 13.22 8.00 11.37
C GLU A 20 12.10 6.98 11.56
N ILE A 21 11.53 6.51 10.45
CA ILE A 21 10.56 5.42 10.45
C ILE A 21 11.22 4.17 9.91
N VAL A 22 11.24 3.13 10.73
CA VAL A 22 11.86 1.85 10.43
C VAL A 22 10.78 0.81 10.18
N VAL A 23 10.80 0.19 9.01
CA VAL A 23 10.00 -1.01 8.74
C VAL A 23 10.78 -2.22 9.24
N ARG A 24 10.23 -2.94 10.22
CA ARG A 24 10.88 -4.12 10.80
C ARG A 24 9.90 -5.21 11.16
N LYS A 25 10.44 -6.37 11.48
CA LYS A 25 9.67 -7.42 12.15
C LYS A 25 9.47 -7.05 13.63
N VAL A 26 8.35 -7.52 14.15
CA VAL A 26 8.03 -7.49 15.58
C VAL A 26 9.06 -8.30 16.37
N LEU A 27 9.51 -7.75 17.50
CA LEU A 27 10.34 -8.40 18.49
C LEU A 27 9.45 -9.21 19.45
N LYS A 28 10.04 -10.24 20.07
CA LYS A 28 9.31 -11.15 20.96
C LYS A 28 8.70 -10.37 22.15
N GLY A 29 7.39 -10.47 22.30
CA GLY A 29 6.66 -9.89 23.43
C GLY A 29 6.17 -8.46 23.22
N GLU A 30 6.44 -7.85 22.05
CA GLU A 30 5.92 -6.52 21.75
C GLU A 30 4.40 -6.50 21.61
N ASN A 31 3.81 -5.39 22.02
CA ASN A 31 2.40 -5.09 21.90
C ASN A 31 2.21 -3.70 21.30
N MET A 32 1.09 -3.49 20.62
CA MET A 32 0.71 -2.18 20.11
C MET A 32 -0.71 -1.85 20.52
N THR A 33 -0.96 -0.62 20.98
CA THR A 33 -2.32 -0.11 21.14
C THR A 33 -2.77 0.52 19.83
N ASN A 34 -3.76 -0.08 19.18
CA ASN A 34 -4.25 0.41 17.89
C ASN A 34 -5.09 1.69 18.04
N LEU A 35 -5.41 2.33 16.92
CA LEU A 35 -6.25 3.54 16.86
C LEU A 35 -7.60 3.42 17.60
N LYS A 36 -8.14 2.21 17.75
CA LYS A 36 -9.39 1.93 18.48
C LYS A 36 -9.19 1.75 19.99
N GLY A 37 -7.97 1.93 20.50
CA GLY A 37 -7.61 1.72 21.91
C GLY A 37 -7.47 0.25 22.31
N GLN A 38 -7.44 -0.69 21.36
CA GLN A 38 -7.29 -2.11 21.67
C GLN A 38 -5.81 -2.47 21.67
N THR A 39 -5.35 -3.13 22.74
CA THR A 39 -3.99 -3.68 22.82
C THR A 39 -3.91 -4.96 21.99
N MET A 40 -3.05 -4.95 20.98
CA MET A 40 -2.81 -6.08 20.08
C MET A 40 -1.51 -6.78 20.49
N LYS A 41 -1.61 -8.07 20.81
CA LYS A 41 -0.45 -8.95 21.03
C LYS A 41 0.14 -9.35 19.69
N LEU A 42 1.33 -8.84 19.37
CA LEU A 42 1.98 -9.11 18.11
C LEU A 42 2.81 -10.40 18.20
N SER A 43 3.10 -11.01 17.07
CA SER A 43 3.83 -12.27 17.00
C SER A 43 5.00 -12.18 16.02
N ASP A 44 5.94 -13.10 16.17
CA ASP A 44 7.07 -13.19 15.26
C ASP A 44 6.61 -13.33 13.80
N GLY A 45 7.26 -12.56 12.91
CA GLY A 45 6.89 -12.44 11.50
C GLY A 45 5.84 -11.38 11.16
N ASP A 46 5.20 -10.74 12.15
CA ASP A 46 4.43 -9.52 11.89
C ASP A 46 5.37 -8.39 11.47
N LEU A 47 4.92 -7.59 10.51
CA LEU A 47 5.62 -6.38 10.09
C LEU A 47 5.02 -5.16 10.77
N VAL A 48 5.87 -4.30 11.29
CA VAL A 48 5.50 -3.05 11.94
C VAL A 48 6.33 -1.91 11.40
N LEU A 49 5.80 -0.71 11.55
CA LEU A 49 6.56 0.52 11.44
C LEU A 49 6.82 1.02 12.86
N SER A 50 8.07 1.34 13.15
CA SER A 50 8.48 1.95 14.41
C SER A 50 9.15 3.29 14.19
N ALA A 51 8.92 4.21 15.11
CA ALA A 51 9.66 5.46 15.24
C ALA A 51 10.42 5.42 16.56
N GLY A 52 11.74 5.22 16.49
CA GLY A 52 12.53 4.83 17.66
C GLY A 52 12.09 3.46 18.18
N GLU A 53 11.88 3.35 19.49
CA GLU A 53 11.44 2.11 20.14
C GLU A 53 9.92 1.86 20.02
N GLU A 54 9.15 2.87 19.64
CA GLU A 54 7.69 2.80 19.64
C GLU A 54 7.13 2.26 18.32
N ILE A 55 6.20 1.30 18.40
CA ILE A 55 5.45 0.82 17.24
C ILE A 55 4.33 1.82 16.93
N ILE A 56 4.42 2.43 15.75
CA ILE A 56 3.48 3.44 15.29
C ILE A 56 2.42 2.87 14.33
N ASN A 57 2.66 1.69 13.73
CA ASN A 57 1.73 1.06 12.80
C ASN A 57 1.95 -0.45 12.72
N LEU A 58 0.86 -1.22 12.68
CA LEU A 58 0.86 -2.60 12.23
C LEU A 58 0.71 -2.59 10.70
N ALA A 59 1.82 -2.84 10.01
CA ALA A 59 2.01 -2.57 8.59
C ALA A 59 0.80 -3.00 7.75
N GLY A 60 0.22 -2.05 7.02
CA GLY A 60 -0.90 -2.28 6.09
C GLY A 60 -2.22 -2.74 6.76
N ILE A 61 -2.30 -2.74 8.09
CA ILE A 61 -3.47 -3.19 8.84
C ILE A 61 -4.09 -2.03 9.61
N ILE A 62 -3.37 -1.44 10.56
CA ILE A 62 -3.89 -0.36 11.41
C ILE A 62 -2.77 0.45 12.07
N GLY A 63 -2.98 1.77 12.15
CA GLY A 63 -2.10 2.66 12.89
C GLY A 63 -2.24 2.52 14.40
N SER A 64 -1.20 2.95 15.12
CA SER A 64 -1.23 3.13 16.56
C SER A 64 -2.13 4.31 16.96
N LYS A 65 -2.50 4.35 18.24
CA LYS A 65 -3.23 5.50 18.80
C LYS A 65 -2.34 6.73 19.03
N THR A 66 -1.05 6.52 19.29
CA THR A 66 -0.14 7.57 19.76
C THR A 66 0.24 8.55 18.67
N THR A 67 0.30 8.10 17.42
CA THR A 67 0.61 8.92 16.25
C THR A 67 -0.63 9.27 15.41
N ALA A 68 -1.82 9.13 16.00
CA ALA A 68 -3.08 9.36 15.30
C ALA A 68 -3.33 10.86 15.12
N VAL A 69 -3.77 11.25 13.92
CA VAL A 69 -4.23 12.62 13.68
C VAL A 69 -5.44 12.96 14.53
N SER A 70 -5.52 14.21 14.97
CA SER A 70 -6.59 14.77 15.78
C SER A 70 -6.96 16.18 15.29
N SER A 71 -7.96 16.80 15.93
CA SER A 71 -8.31 18.19 15.64
C SER A 71 -7.20 19.20 15.98
N LYS A 72 -6.16 18.77 16.70
CA LYS A 72 -4.99 19.60 17.05
C LYS A 72 -3.81 19.44 16.09
N THR A 73 -3.89 18.48 15.17
CA THR A 73 -2.78 18.17 14.27
C THR A 73 -2.57 19.32 13.28
N THR A 74 -1.34 19.81 13.21
CA THR A 74 -0.93 20.89 12.30
C THR A 74 0.03 20.39 11.23
N ASN A 75 0.92 19.46 11.60
CA ASN A 75 1.86 18.82 10.69
C ASN A 75 1.49 17.35 10.50
N ILE A 76 1.47 16.88 9.25
CA ILE A 76 1.15 15.49 8.93
C ILE A 76 2.28 14.84 8.14
N LEU A 77 2.42 13.53 8.34
CA LEU A 77 3.21 12.67 7.49
C LEU A 77 2.31 11.67 6.78
N ILE A 78 2.47 11.57 5.47
CA ILE A 78 1.68 10.67 4.63
C ILE A 78 2.55 9.51 4.21
N GLU A 79 2.12 8.29 4.56
CA GLU A 79 2.72 7.06 4.10
C GLU A 79 1.92 6.49 2.93
N SER A 80 2.64 6.11 1.88
CA SER A 80 2.17 5.27 0.80
C SER A 80 3.15 4.12 0.63
N ALA A 81 2.75 2.95 1.11
CA ALA A 81 3.60 1.77 1.15
C ALA A 81 3.00 0.61 0.38
N PHE A 82 3.85 -0.36 0.04
CA PHE A 82 3.45 -1.66 -0.46
C PHE A 82 3.98 -2.73 0.49
N PHE A 83 3.08 -3.53 1.04
CA PHE A 83 3.41 -4.69 1.87
C PHE A 83 3.03 -5.96 1.13
N ALA A 84 3.87 -6.99 1.20
CA ALA A 84 3.57 -8.22 0.48
C ALA A 84 2.25 -8.84 0.98
N PRO A 85 1.31 -9.21 0.08
CA PRO A 85 -0.03 -9.66 0.47
C PRO A 85 -0.04 -10.85 1.43
N ALA A 86 0.96 -11.73 1.30
CA ALA A 86 1.13 -12.89 2.17
C ALA A 86 1.36 -12.51 3.64
N PHE A 87 2.16 -11.47 3.92
CA PHE A 87 2.38 -10.98 5.29
C PHE A 87 1.09 -10.42 5.87
N ILE A 88 0.43 -9.52 5.13
CA ILE A 88 -0.82 -8.89 5.56
C ILE A 88 -1.91 -9.93 5.82
N LYS A 89 -2.05 -10.92 4.91
CA LYS A 89 -3.03 -11.99 5.06
C LYS A 89 -2.77 -12.84 6.30
N LYS A 90 -1.53 -13.23 6.56
CA LYS A 90 -1.17 -14.04 7.75
C LYS A 90 -1.47 -13.28 9.04
N THR A 91 -0.99 -12.04 9.16
CA THR A 91 -1.18 -11.23 10.39
C THR A 91 -2.65 -10.94 10.65
N ARG A 92 -3.42 -10.49 9.64
CA ARG A 92 -4.85 -10.16 9.81
C ARG A 92 -5.69 -11.37 10.21
N GLN A 93 -5.39 -12.55 9.67
CA GLN A 93 -6.09 -13.79 9.98
C GLN A 93 -5.78 -14.26 11.40
N ARG A 94 -4.50 -14.27 11.79
CA ARG A 94 -4.08 -14.65 13.15
C ARG A 94 -4.69 -13.75 14.22
N LEU A 95 -4.73 -12.44 13.96
CA LEU A 95 -5.32 -11.46 14.89
C LEU A 95 -6.85 -11.41 14.82
N ASN A 96 -7.48 -12.15 13.91
CA ASN A 96 -8.90 -12.04 13.57
C ASN A 96 -9.36 -10.57 13.40
N PHE A 97 -8.52 -9.77 12.75
CA PHE A 97 -8.70 -8.32 12.66
C PHE A 97 -8.51 -7.85 11.23
N SER A 98 -9.57 -7.27 10.64
CA SER A 98 -9.55 -6.82 9.25
C SER A 98 -10.01 -5.36 9.16
N THR A 99 -9.24 -4.57 8.43
CA THR A 99 -9.59 -3.21 7.99
C THR A 99 -9.76 -3.16 6.46
N PRO A 100 -10.43 -2.14 5.90
CA PRO A 100 -10.45 -1.94 4.46
C PRO A 100 -9.04 -1.95 3.85
N ALA A 101 -8.08 -1.23 4.44
CA ALA A 101 -6.68 -1.23 3.99
C ALA A 101 -6.08 -2.64 3.95
N SER A 102 -6.24 -3.43 5.01
CA SER A 102 -5.73 -4.82 5.05
C SER A 102 -6.38 -5.73 4.00
N GLN A 103 -7.64 -5.47 3.64
CA GLN A 103 -8.33 -6.25 2.61
C GLN A 103 -7.81 -5.90 1.22
N TYR A 104 -7.53 -4.62 0.96
CA TYR A 104 -6.86 -4.18 -0.26
C TYR A 104 -5.46 -4.79 -0.32
N PHE A 105 -4.58 -4.55 0.66
CA PHE A 105 -3.21 -5.08 0.62
C PHE A 105 -3.13 -6.61 0.56
N SER A 106 -4.07 -7.35 1.16
CA SER A 106 -4.07 -8.83 1.08
C SER A 106 -4.51 -9.40 -0.26
N LYS A 107 -5.09 -8.58 -1.16
CA LYS A 107 -5.52 -8.96 -2.51
C LYS A 107 -4.71 -8.28 -3.61
N SER A 108 -4.12 -7.12 -3.31
CA SER A 108 -3.44 -6.27 -4.27
C SER A 108 -2.13 -6.90 -4.71
N TYR A 109 -1.96 -7.03 -6.02
CA TYR A 109 -0.65 -7.24 -6.62
C TYR A 109 0.08 -5.90 -6.71
N ASN A 110 1.41 -5.95 -6.86
CA ASN A 110 2.32 -4.81 -6.92
C ASN A 110 1.90 -3.81 -8.03
N LEU A 111 0.98 -2.92 -7.71
CA LEU A 111 0.56 -1.85 -8.59
C LEU A 111 1.39 -0.62 -8.21
N PRO A 112 2.06 0.04 -9.16
CA PRO A 112 2.91 1.21 -8.90
C PRO A 112 2.09 2.48 -8.60
N TRP A 113 0.97 2.34 -7.87
CA TRP A 113 0.08 3.46 -7.56
C TRP A 113 0.62 4.33 -6.43
N GLY A 114 1.63 3.91 -5.68
CA GLY A 114 2.22 4.73 -4.62
C GLY A 114 2.65 6.12 -5.12
N ASN A 115 3.28 6.15 -6.30
CA ASN A 115 3.76 7.36 -6.98
C ASN A 115 2.62 8.25 -7.48
N TYR A 116 1.45 7.69 -7.75
CA TYR A 116 0.28 8.44 -8.19
C TYR A 116 -0.58 8.91 -7.00
N ALA A 117 -0.76 8.05 -6.01
CA ALA A 117 -1.63 8.30 -4.87
C ALA A 117 -1.08 9.36 -3.91
N LEU A 118 0.26 9.46 -3.75
CA LEU A 118 0.88 10.45 -2.88
C LEU A 118 0.64 11.90 -3.36
N PRO A 119 1.01 12.29 -4.60
CA PRO A 119 0.68 13.62 -5.11
C PRO A 119 -0.83 13.90 -5.06
N ARG A 120 -1.65 12.89 -5.43
CA ARG A 120 -3.10 13.04 -5.45
C ARG A 120 -3.69 13.35 -4.07
N VAL A 121 -3.24 12.70 -3.00
CA VAL A 121 -3.73 13.02 -1.65
C VAL A 121 -3.25 14.40 -1.17
N VAL A 122 -2.06 14.82 -1.56
CA VAL A 122 -1.53 16.15 -1.24
C VAL A 122 -2.37 17.24 -1.92
N GLU A 123 -2.73 17.06 -3.19
CA GLU A 123 -3.64 17.97 -3.91
C GLU A 123 -4.98 18.10 -3.17
N LEU A 124 -5.59 16.96 -2.80
CA LEU A 124 -6.86 16.96 -2.08
C LEU A 124 -6.75 17.66 -0.72
N ILE A 125 -5.65 17.45 0.02
CA ILE A 125 -5.44 18.14 1.30
C ILE A 125 -5.37 19.65 1.09
N LYS A 126 -4.67 20.13 0.06
CA LYS A 126 -4.60 21.57 -0.24
C LYS A 126 -5.95 22.15 -0.68
N GLU A 127 -6.73 21.38 -1.41
CA GLU A 127 -8.08 21.77 -1.83
C GLU A 127 -9.04 21.90 -0.64
N PHE A 128 -9.07 20.90 0.24
CA PHE A 128 -10.01 20.86 1.38
C PHE A 128 -9.48 21.54 2.64
N CYS A 129 -8.19 21.84 2.71
CA CYS A 129 -7.56 22.60 3.78
C CYS A 129 -6.68 23.70 3.16
N PRO A 130 -7.27 24.83 2.71
CA PRO A 130 -6.54 25.91 2.04
C PRO A 130 -5.33 26.47 2.80
N PRO A 131 -5.29 26.48 4.15
CA PRO A 131 -4.10 26.87 4.90
C PRO A 131 -2.94 25.85 4.85
N ALA A 132 -3.13 24.68 4.22
CA ALA A 132 -2.09 23.67 4.12
C ALA A 132 -0.89 24.22 3.35
N GLY A 133 0.25 24.21 4.03
CA GLY A 133 1.49 24.76 3.51
C GLY A 133 2.20 23.87 2.48
N GLU A 134 3.51 24.01 2.43
CA GLU A 134 4.36 23.24 1.53
C GLU A 134 4.36 21.74 1.85
N SER A 135 4.60 20.94 0.81
CA SER A 135 4.68 19.50 0.89
C SER A 135 5.98 19.06 0.23
N LYS A 136 6.72 18.14 0.85
CA LYS A 136 7.94 17.55 0.30
C LYS A 136 7.95 16.04 0.46
N ILE A 137 8.54 15.34 -0.51
CA ILE A 137 8.82 13.90 -0.38
C ILE A 137 10.03 13.76 0.56
N LEU A 138 9.88 12.98 1.63
CA LEU A 138 10.96 12.77 2.61
C LEU A 138 11.92 11.64 2.22
N GLY A 139 11.46 10.65 1.45
CA GLY A 139 12.30 9.55 0.97
C GLY A 139 11.52 8.30 0.61
N TRP A 140 12.27 7.24 0.26
CA TRP A 140 11.76 5.94 -0.14
C TRP A 140 12.52 4.85 0.62
N ALA A 141 11.81 3.89 1.21
CA ALA A 141 12.46 2.71 1.80
C ALA A 141 13.09 1.81 0.72
N LYS A 142 12.43 1.73 -0.45
CA LYS A 142 12.95 1.13 -1.68
C LYS A 142 12.21 1.78 -2.85
N GLU A 143 12.94 2.27 -3.84
CA GLU A 143 12.30 2.83 -5.03
C GLU A 143 11.53 1.72 -5.78
N PRO A 144 10.28 2.00 -6.18
CA PRO A 144 9.52 1.06 -6.99
C PRO A 144 10.20 0.91 -8.35
N THR A 145 10.74 -0.28 -8.61
CA THR A 145 11.27 -0.69 -9.92
C THR A 145 10.25 -1.61 -10.57
N PRO A 146 9.35 -1.07 -11.43
CA PRO A 146 8.39 -1.90 -12.14
C PRO A 146 9.16 -2.77 -13.14
N GLU A 147 9.31 -4.05 -12.81
CA GLU A 147 9.81 -5.03 -13.77
C GLU A 147 8.76 -5.25 -14.86
N LYS A 148 9.08 -4.84 -16.09
CA LYS A 148 8.29 -5.21 -17.26
C LYS A 148 8.46 -6.70 -17.51
N LYS A 149 7.40 -7.47 -17.28
CA LYS A 149 7.36 -8.89 -17.63
C LYS A 149 6.79 -9.04 -19.03
N THR A 150 7.58 -9.64 -19.91
CA THR A 150 7.12 -10.03 -21.25
C THR A 150 6.67 -11.48 -21.22
N ILE A 151 5.55 -11.78 -21.87
CA ILE A 151 5.02 -13.13 -22.01
C ILE A 151 4.98 -13.45 -23.49
N LEU A 152 5.55 -14.59 -23.88
CA LEU A 152 5.37 -15.13 -25.22
C LEU A 152 3.99 -15.78 -25.30
N LEU A 153 3.15 -15.28 -26.20
CA LEU A 153 1.79 -15.74 -26.39
C LEU A 153 1.61 -16.09 -27.86
N SER A 154 1.36 -17.37 -28.16
CA SER A 154 1.07 -17.80 -29.52
C SER A 154 -0.43 -17.78 -29.79
N HIS A 155 -0.78 -17.47 -31.04
CA HIS A 155 -2.17 -17.47 -31.49
C HIS A 155 -2.83 -18.85 -31.31
N GLU A 156 -2.11 -19.92 -31.67
CA GLU A 156 -2.54 -21.30 -31.48
C GLU A 156 -2.86 -21.62 -30.00
N PHE A 157 -2.06 -21.12 -29.06
CA PHE A 157 -2.31 -21.35 -27.64
C PHE A 157 -3.64 -20.72 -27.20
N ILE A 158 -3.95 -19.52 -27.66
CA ILE A 158 -5.20 -18.83 -27.37
C ILE A 158 -6.38 -19.64 -27.91
N GLU A 159 -6.35 -20.01 -29.19
CA GLU A 159 -7.44 -20.75 -29.83
C GLU A 159 -7.66 -22.12 -29.19
N LYS A 160 -6.58 -22.84 -28.88
CA LYS A 160 -6.64 -24.14 -28.21
C LYS A 160 -7.25 -24.05 -26.81
N LYS A 161 -6.98 -22.97 -26.07
CA LYS A 161 -7.51 -22.79 -24.70
C LYS A 161 -8.95 -22.29 -24.69
N LEU A 162 -9.35 -21.48 -25.66
CA LEU A 162 -10.71 -20.96 -25.76
C LEU A 162 -11.65 -21.89 -26.53
N GLY A 163 -11.12 -22.77 -27.40
CA GLY A 163 -11.91 -23.65 -28.26
C GLY A 163 -12.57 -22.94 -29.44
N VAL A 164 -12.17 -21.70 -29.73
CA VAL A 164 -12.73 -20.88 -30.81
C VAL A 164 -11.59 -20.25 -31.62
N LYS A 165 -11.82 -20.06 -32.92
CA LYS A 165 -10.90 -19.31 -33.77
C LYS A 165 -11.07 -17.81 -33.52
N LEU A 166 -9.96 -17.10 -33.42
CA LEU A 166 -9.93 -15.64 -33.26
C LEU A 166 -9.08 -15.04 -34.36
N SER A 167 -9.44 -13.86 -34.85
CA SER A 167 -8.56 -13.13 -35.76
C SER A 167 -7.42 -12.47 -34.97
N SER A 168 -6.26 -12.24 -35.61
CA SER A 168 -5.13 -11.55 -34.96
C SER A 168 -5.55 -10.16 -34.47
N GLU A 169 -6.35 -9.47 -35.28
CA GLU A 169 -6.87 -8.13 -34.98
C GLU A 169 -7.70 -8.14 -33.69
N LYS A 170 -8.47 -9.20 -33.44
CA LYS A 170 -9.29 -9.30 -32.23
C LYS A 170 -8.44 -9.47 -30.98
N VAL A 171 -7.38 -10.27 -31.06
CA VAL A 171 -6.44 -10.47 -29.96
C VAL A 171 -5.72 -9.16 -29.64
N GLU A 172 -5.25 -8.46 -30.68
CA GLU A 172 -4.59 -7.16 -30.56
C GLU A 172 -5.51 -6.10 -29.94
N GLU A 173 -6.76 -6.00 -30.40
CA GLU A 173 -7.78 -5.09 -29.86
C GLU A 173 -7.97 -5.30 -28.35
N VAL A 174 -8.06 -6.57 -27.91
CA VAL A 174 -8.25 -6.92 -26.49
C VAL A 174 -7.01 -6.54 -25.69
N LEU A 175 -5.80 -6.87 -26.16
CA LEU A 175 -4.55 -6.51 -25.49
C LEU A 175 -4.40 -4.99 -25.34
N GLN A 176 -4.74 -4.22 -26.38
CA GLN A 176 -4.76 -2.76 -26.33
C GLN A 176 -5.77 -2.22 -25.32
N LYS A 177 -7.00 -2.75 -25.31
CA LYS A 177 -8.04 -2.37 -24.33
C LYS A 177 -7.60 -2.65 -22.89
N MET A 178 -6.83 -3.70 -22.67
CA MET A 178 -6.22 -4.03 -21.39
C MET A 178 -4.93 -3.24 -21.09
N ARG A 179 -4.50 -2.35 -22.00
CA ARG A 179 -3.29 -1.52 -21.93
C ARG A 179 -1.98 -2.32 -21.88
N PHE A 180 -1.95 -3.50 -22.50
CA PHE A 180 -0.71 -4.23 -22.71
C PHE A 180 0.00 -3.75 -23.97
N SER A 181 1.30 -3.50 -23.84
CA SER A 181 2.21 -3.35 -24.98
C SER A 181 2.49 -4.73 -25.58
N PHE A 182 2.53 -4.85 -26.91
CA PHE A 182 2.87 -6.10 -27.59
C PHE A 182 3.69 -5.83 -28.85
N GLU A 183 4.42 -6.84 -29.29
CA GLU A 183 5.22 -6.85 -30.52
C GLU A 183 4.91 -8.15 -31.27
N LYS A 184 4.77 -8.06 -32.60
CA LYS A 184 4.58 -9.23 -33.45
C LYS A 184 5.95 -9.82 -33.75
N ARG A 185 6.10 -11.12 -33.53
CA ARG A 185 7.34 -11.87 -33.78
C ARG A 185 7.11 -12.93 -34.85
#